data_AF-Q1PHK7-F1
#
_entry.id   AF-Q1PHK7-F1
#
_cell.length_a   1.000
_cell.length_b   1.000
_cell.length_c   1.000
_cell.angle_alpha   90.00
_cell.angle_beta   90.00
_cell.angle_gamma   90.00
#
_symmetry.space_group_name_H-M   'P 1'
#
loop_
_entity.id
_entity.type
_entity.pdbx_description
1 polymer ?
#
loop_
_entity_poly.entity_id
_entity_poly.type
_entity_poly.pdbx_seq_one_letter_code
_entity_poly.pdbx_strand_id
1 'polypeptide(L)'
;ATNSFVQYMLKSGLQVFMVSWRNPDPRHREWGLSSYVQALEEALNACRSISGNRDPNLMGACAGGLTMAALQGHLQAKKQLRRVRSATYLVSLLDSKFESPASLFADEQTIGAAKRRSYQRGVLDGGEVARIFAWMRPTT
;
A
#
# COMPACT_ATOMS: atom_id res chain seq x y z
N ALA A 1 0.75 -0.78 27.07
CA ALA A 1 0.86 -0.42 25.64
C ALA A 1 2.24 0.22 25.40
N THR A 2 3.26 -0.59 25.11
CA THR A 2 4.66 -0.15 25.02
C THR A 2 5.24 -0.23 23.61
N ASN A 3 4.49 -0.79 22.64
CA ASN A 3 4.99 -1.08 21.29
C ASN A 3 4.25 -0.31 20.16
N SER A 4 3.56 0.79 20.47
CA SER A 4 2.88 1.59 19.43
C SER A 4 3.83 2.58 18.79
N PHE A 5 4.19 2.32 17.53
CA PHE A 5 5.02 3.23 16.73
C PHE A 5 4.36 4.60 16.55
N VAL A 6 3.03 4.64 16.31
CA VAL A 6 2.28 5.90 16.15
C VAL A 6 2.32 6.72 17.44
N GLN A 7 2.14 6.07 18.59
CA GLN A 7 2.23 6.77 19.88
C GLN A 7 3.63 7.32 20.13
N TYR A 8 4.68 6.57 19.75
CA TYR A 8 6.06 7.05 19.82
C TYR A 8 6.26 8.31 18.96
N MET A 9 5.85 8.28 17.69
CA MET A 9 5.98 9.43 16.77
C MET A 9 5.24 10.67 17.28
N LEU A 10 4.02 10.51 17.81
CA LEU A 10 3.26 11.60 18.43
C LEU A 10 3.99 12.18 19.65
N LYS A 11 4.54 11.32 20.52
CA LYS A 11 5.34 11.75 21.69
C LYS A 11 6.65 12.44 21.30
N SER A 12 7.22 12.08 20.15
CA SER A 12 8.39 12.76 19.56
C SER A 12 8.05 14.10 18.89
N GLY A 13 6.79 14.57 18.98
CA GLY A 13 6.38 15.88 18.46
C GLY A 13 5.98 15.90 16.98
N LEU A 14 5.84 14.74 16.34
CA LEU A 14 5.36 14.66 14.96
C LEU A 14 3.83 14.69 14.92
N GLN A 15 3.26 15.49 14.02
CA GLN A 15 1.85 15.39 13.67
C GLN A 15 1.64 14.21 12.72
N VAL A 16 0.95 13.16 13.20
CA VAL A 16 0.77 11.91 12.44
C VAL A 16 -0.63 11.83 11.86
N PHE A 17 -0.71 11.63 10.54
CA PHE A 17 -1.92 11.23 9.84
C PHE A 17 -1.78 9.79 9.36
N MET A 18 -2.88 9.05 9.32
CA MET A 18 -2.88 7.64 8.96
C MET A 18 -4.03 7.32 8.01
N VAL A 19 -3.74 6.55 6.96
CA VAL A 19 -4.75 6.04 6.06
C VAL A 19 -5.30 4.73 6.63
N SER A 20 -6.59 4.72 6.95
CA SER A 20 -7.32 3.51 7.30
C SER A 20 -8.03 2.99 6.05
N TRP A 21 -7.55 1.87 5.52
CA TRP A 21 -8.08 1.30 4.29
C TRP A 21 -9.43 0.63 4.52
N ARG A 22 -10.36 0.83 3.58
CA ARG A 22 -11.62 0.11 3.57
C ARG A 22 -11.37 -1.37 3.26
N ASN A 23 -12.05 -2.26 4.00
CA ASN A 23 -12.15 -3.65 3.61
C ASN A 23 -13.10 -3.75 2.39
N PRO A 24 -12.63 -4.19 1.20
CA PRO A 24 -13.44 -4.20 0.00
C PRO A 24 -14.62 -5.19 0.12
N ASP A 25 -15.63 -4.95 -0.72
CA ASP A 25 -16.81 -5.79 -0.88
C ASP A 25 -17.11 -5.90 -2.39
N PRO A 26 -18.01 -6.78 -2.86
CA PRO A 26 -18.18 -7.05 -4.30
C PRO A 26 -18.46 -5.82 -5.18
N ARG A 27 -18.95 -4.70 -4.61
CA ARG A 27 -19.15 -3.44 -5.34
C ARG A 27 -17.83 -2.78 -5.74
N HIS A 28 -16.74 -3.13 -5.06
CA HIS A 28 -15.39 -2.60 -5.23
C HIS A 28 -14.54 -3.45 -6.18
N ARG A 29 -15.14 -4.40 -6.91
CA ARG A 29 -14.41 -5.35 -7.78
C ARG A 29 -13.51 -4.71 -8.84
N GLU A 30 -13.84 -3.49 -9.26
CA GLU A 30 -13.09 -2.74 -10.27
C GLU A 30 -11.94 -1.93 -9.65
N TRP A 31 -11.75 -1.97 -8.33
CA TRP A 31 -10.64 -1.29 -7.69
C TRP A 31 -9.31 -1.95 -8.03
N GLY A 32 -8.45 -1.17 -8.67
CA GLY A 32 -7.06 -1.54 -8.96
C GLY A 32 -6.08 -0.60 -8.27
N LEU A 33 -4.78 -0.78 -8.55
CA LEU A 33 -3.73 0.07 -7.99
C LEU A 33 -3.97 1.56 -8.28
N SER A 34 -4.51 1.91 -9.45
CA SER A 34 -4.88 3.28 -9.81
C SER A 34 -5.91 3.88 -8.85
N SER A 35 -6.93 3.11 -8.44
CA SER A 35 -7.94 3.53 -7.47
C SER A 35 -7.31 3.84 -6.10
N TYR A 36 -6.39 2.98 -5.64
CA TYR A 36 -5.68 3.20 -4.38
C TYR A 36 -4.70 4.37 -4.44
N VAL A 37 -4.04 4.61 -5.58
CA VAL A 37 -3.18 5.78 -5.78
C VAL A 37 -3.98 7.07 -5.76
N GLN A 38 -5.16 7.10 -6.40
CA GLN A 38 -6.06 8.26 -6.36
C GLN A 38 -6.52 8.54 -4.92
N ALA A 39 -6.98 7.52 -4.19
CA ALA A 39 -7.36 7.66 -2.79
C ALA A 39 -6.19 8.15 -1.91
N LEU A 40 -4.96 7.70 -2.19
CA LEU A 40 -3.77 8.17 -1.46
C LEU A 40 -3.41 9.63 -1.81
N GLU A 41 -3.61 10.06 -3.07
CA GLU A 41 -3.48 11.48 -3.46
C GLU A 41 -4.53 12.35 -2.75
N GLU A 42 -5.76 11.87 -2.60
CA GLU A 42 -6.81 12.54 -1.82
C GLU A 42 -6.43 12.65 -0.33
N ALA A 43 -5.94 11.57 0.27
CA ALA A 43 -5.44 11.59 1.65
C ALA A 43 -4.27 12.57 1.83
N LEU A 44 -3.34 12.62 0.86
CA LEU A 44 -2.26 13.61 0.84
C LEU A 44 -2.82 15.04 0.77
N ASN A 45 -3.84 15.30 -0.04
CA ASN A 45 -4.50 16.61 -0.11
C ASN A 45 -5.16 16.99 1.22
N ALA A 46 -5.90 16.07 1.83
CA ALA A 46 -6.53 16.30 3.13
C ALA A 46 -5.49 16.59 4.21
N CYS A 47 -4.42 15.79 4.29
CA CYS A 47 -3.30 16.00 5.21
C CYS A 47 -2.68 17.41 5.06
N ARG A 48 -2.41 17.84 3.83
CA ARG A 48 -1.87 19.18 3.54
C ARG A 48 -2.83 20.29 3.92
N SER A 49 -4.12 20.10 3.65
CA SER A 49 -5.16 21.07 3.99
C SER A 49 -5.34 21.23 5.51
N ILE A 50 -5.28 20.12 6.26
CA ILE A 50 -5.47 20.13 7.72
C ILE A 50 -4.23 20.66 8.43
N SER A 51 -3.04 20.22 8.00
CA SER A 51 -1.78 20.60 8.66
C SER A 51 -1.23 21.96 8.22
N GLY A 52 -1.68 22.50 7.07
CA GLY A 52 -1.05 23.64 6.42
C GLY A 52 0.34 23.34 5.82
N ASN A 53 0.82 22.10 5.94
CA ASN A 53 2.12 21.69 5.40
C ASN A 53 2.03 21.50 3.87
N ARG A 54 2.95 22.11 3.13
CA ARG A 54 2.98 22.05 1.66
C ARG A 54 3.53 20.74 1.14
N ASP A 55 4.41 20.10 1.88
CA ASP A 55 5.20 18.92 1.52
C ASP A 55 5.37 18.00 2.74
N PRO A 56 4.36 17.20 3.11
CA PRO A 56 4.48 16.27 4.22
C PRO A 56 5.50 15.16 3.93
N ASN A 57 6.05 14.57 5.00
CA ASN A 57 6.81 13.33 4.94
C ASN A 57 5.83 12.15 4.81
N LEU A 58 6.14 11.22 3.90
CA LEU A 58 5.36 10.00 3.75
C LEU A 58 6.06 8.82 4.40
N MET A 59 5.27 7.89 4.93
CA MET A 59 5.74 6.61 5.44
C MET A 59 4.80 5.51 4.99
N GLY A 60 5.34 4.46 4.38
CA GLY A 60 4.58 3.32 3.90
C GLY A 60 5.21 2.02 4.36
N ALA A 61 4.36 1.04 4.73
CA ALA A 61 4.78 -0.29 5.12
C ALA A 61 4.16 -1.35 4.20
N CYS A 62 4.93 -2.39 3.86
CA CYS A 62 4.49 -3.49 2.99
C CYS A 62 3.83 -2.98 1.69
N ALA A 63 2.63 -3.43 1.36
CA ALA A 63 1.86 -2.98 0.20
C ALA A 63 1.57 -1.47 0.23
N GLY A 64 1.45 -0.87 1.41
CA GLY A 64 1.28 0.59 1.54
C GLY A 64 2.51 1.36 1.05
N GLY A 65 3.71 0.80 1.19
CA GLY A 65 4.92 1.36 0.59
C GLY A 65 4.90 1.26 -0.93
N LEU A 66 4.49 0.11 -1.49
CA LEU A 66 4.32 -0.02 -2.94
C LEU A 66 3.32 1.00 -3.51
N THR A 67 2.16 1.16 -2.85
CA THR A 67 1.16 2.18 -3.25
C THR A 67 1.73 3.60 -3.14
N MET A 68 2.52 3.88 -2.12
CA MET A 68 3.20 5.18 -1.95
C MET A 68 4.22 5.45 -3.07
N ALA A 69 5.01 4.45 -3.47
CA ALA A 69 5.93 4.57 -4.60
C ALA A 69 5.19 4.85 -5.91
N ALA A 70 4.08 4.14 -6.15
CA ALA A 70 3.22 4.38 -7.31
C ALA A 70 2.63 5.81 -7.31
N LEU A 71 2.22 6.32 -6.14
CA LEU A 71 1.79 7.71 -5.99
C LEU A 71 2.92 8.69 -6.33
N GLN A 72 4.15 8.47 -5.86
CA GLN A 72 5.28 9.34 -6.21
C GLN A 72 5.55 9.35 -7.71
N GLY A 73 5.48 8.18 -8.38
CA GLY A 73 5.56 8.10 -9.84
C GLY A 73 4.45 8.87 -10.54
N HIS A 74 3.20 8.74 -10.07
CA HIS A 74 2.05 9.49 -10.57
C HIS A 74 2.24 11.01 -10.42
N LEU A 75 2.67 11.47 -9.25
CA LEU A 75 2.95 12.89 -8.99
C LEU A 75 4.11 13.40 -9.84
N GLN A 76 5.16 12.60 -10.06
CA GLN A 76 6.28 12.97 -10.92
C GLN A 76 5.83 13.16 -12.36
N ALA A 77 5.01 12.26 -12.90
CA ALA A 77 4.43 12.40 -14.24
C ALA A 77 3.62 13.70 -14.40
N LYS A 78 2.94 14.14 -13.32
CA LYS A 78 2.21 15.42 -13.23
C LYS A 78 3.09 16.63 -12.93
N LYS A 79 4.42 16.47 -12.78
CA LYS A 79 5.37 17.51 -12.33
C LYS A 79 5.03 18.09 -10.95
N GLN A 80 4.51 17.24 -10.07
CA GLN A 80 4.00 17.59 -8.75
C GLN A 80 4.71 16.85 -7.60
N LEU A 81 5.79 16.12 -7.87
CA LEU A 81 6.51 15.35 -6.84
C LEU A 81 6.98 16.21 -5.65
N ARG A 82 7.26 17.50 -5.87
CA ARG A 82 7.57 18.49 -4.82
C ARG A 82 6.52 18.63 -3.70
N ARG A 83 5.35 18.01 -3.85
CA ARG A 83 4.30 17.92 -2.80
C ARG A 83 4.64 16.89 -1.72
N VAL A 84 5.77 16.19 -1.83
CA VAL A 84 6.28 15.23 -0.86
C VAL A 84 7.71 15.62 -0.49
N ARG A 85 7.97 15.81 0.81
CA ARG A 85 9.30 16.22 1.31
C ARG A 85 10.28 15.06 1.37
N SER A 86 9.82 13.95 1.92
CA SER A 86 10.60 12.70 2.05
C SER A 86 9.65 11.50 2.07
N ALA A 87 10.19 10.31 1.82
CA ALA A 87 9.45 9.06 1.86
C ALA A 87 10.27 7.99 2.60
N THR A 88 9.64 7.34 3.58
CA THR A 88 10.23 6.23 4.34
C THR A 88 9.49 4.93 4.02
N TYR A 89 10.23 3.91 3.60
CA TYR A 89 9.70 2.60 3.23
C TYR A 89 10.07 1.57 4.29
N LEU A 90 9.06 0.96 4.91
CA LEU A 90 9.23 -0.08 5.92
C LEU A 90 8.87 -1.42 5.30
N VAL A 91 9.82 -2.36 5.21
CA VAL A 91 9.59 -3.73 4.71
C VAL A 91 8.70 -3.79 3.46
N SER A 92 8.97 -2.91 2.49
CA SER A 92 8.17 -2.70 1.29
C SER A 92 8.93 -3.20 0.08
N LEU A 93 8.35 -4.14 -0.67
CA LEU A 93 8.93 -4.65 -1.91
C LEU A 93 8.64 -3.65 -3.04
N LEU A 94 9.69 -3.05 -3.60
CA LEU A 94 9.61 -2.12 -4.72
C LEU A 94 10.18 -2.70 -6.02
N ASP A 95 11.17 -3.59 -5.90
CA ASP A 95 11.67 -4.38 -7.01
C ASP A 95 11.09 -5.80 -6.93
N SER A 96 10.41 -6.21 -7.99
CA SER A 96 9.79 -7.54 -8.11
C SER A 96 10.71 -8.57 -8.74
N LYS A 97 11.97 -8.22 -9.07
CA LYS A 97 13.02 -9.17 -9.50
C LYS A 97 13.53 -10.04 -8.34
N PHE A 98 12.61 -10.50 -7.50
CA PHE A 98 12.92 -11.47 -6.47
C PHE A 98 12.77 -12.86 -7.09
N GLU A 99 13.89 -13.49 -7.44
CA GLU A 99 13.92 -14.93 -7.67
C GLU A 99 13.70 -15.62 -6.31
N SER A 100 12.43 -15.91 -6.03
CA SER A 100 12.02 -16.71 -4.88
C SER A 100 11.73 -18.12 -5.38
N PRO A 101 11.97 -19.19 -4.61
CA PRO A 101 11.45 -20.51 -4.96
C PRO A 101 9.93 -20.49 -5.22
N ALA A 102 9.19 -19.54 -4.62
CA ALA A 102 7.77 -19.31 -4.89
C ALA A 102 7.49 -18.71 -6.29
N SER A 103 8.40 -17.94 -6.89
CA SER A 103 8.24 -17.43 -8.25
C SER A 103 8.37 -18.52 -9.32
N LEU A 104 8.96 -19.67 -8.99
CA LEU A 104 8.94 -20.87 -9.84
C LEU A 104 7.56 -21.55 -9.88
N PHE A 105 6.70 -21.32 -8.88
CA PHE A 105 5.33 -21.86 -8.82
C PHE A 105 4.27 -20.88 -9.33
N ALA A 106 4.65 -19.64 -9.63
CA ALA A 106 3.75 -18.60 -10.15
C ALA A 106 3.69 -18.66 -11.69
N ASP A 107 3.08 -19.72 -12.22
CA ASP A 107 2.82 -19.85 -13.66
C ASP A 107 1.78 -18.81 -14.15
N GLU A 108 1.96 -18.29 -15.36
CA GLU A 108 1.08 -17.26 -15.96
C GLU A 108 -0.38 -17.74 -16.01
N GLN A 109 -0.62 -19.03 -16.24
CA GLN A 109 -1.98 -19.58 -16.27
C GLN A 109 -2.63 -19.53 -14.89
N THR A 110 -1.85 -19.78 -13.83
CA THR A 110 -2.31 -19.73 -12.44
C THR A 110 -2.63 -18.30 -12.02
N ILE A 111 -1.81 -17.32 -12.42
CA ILE A 111 -2.09 -15.89 -12.22
C ILE A 111 -3.36 -15.47 -12.98
N GLY A 112 -3.51 -15.90 -14.23
CA GLY A 112 -4.70 -15.63 -15.05
C GLY A 112 -5.98 -16.23 -14.44
N ALA A 113 -5.91 -17.45 -13.93
CA ALA A 113 -7.02 -18.10 -13.22
C ALA A 113 -7.37 -17.37 -11.91
N ALA A 114 -6.37 -16.94 -11.13
CA ALA A 114 -6.59 -16.17 -9.91
C ALA A 114 -7.26 -14.82 -10.20
N LYS A 115 -6.82 -14.09 -11.24
CA LYS A 115 -7.46 -12.85 -11.69
C LYS A 115 -8.92 -13.06 -12.08
N ARG A 116 -9.22 -14.10 -12.89
CA ARG A 116 -10.59 -14.43 -13.30
C ARG A 116 -11.48 -14.78 -12.10
N ARG A 117 -10.98 -15.58 -11.15
CA ARG A 117 -11.73 -15.93 -9.93
C ARG A 117 -12.00 -14.70 -9.06
N SER A 118 -10.99 -13.84 -8.88
CA SER A 118 -11.15 -12.57 -8.16
C SER A 118 -12.24 -11.70 -8.80
N TYR A 119 -12.21 -11.55 -10.13
CA TYR A 119 -13.19 -10.76 -10.86
C TYR A 119 -14.62 -11.33 -10.74
N GLN A 120 -14.79 -12.64 -10.85
CA GLN A 120 -16.09 -13.30 -10.73
C GLN A 120 -16.68 -13.21 -9.33
N ARG A 121 -15.86 -13.34 -8.28
CA ARG A 121 -16.30 -13.22 -6.88
C ARG A 121 -16.44 -11.76 -6.43
N GLY A 122 -15.79 -10.83 -7.14
CA GLY A 122 -15.80 -9.40 -6.88
C GLY A 122 -14.83 -8.93 -5.79
N VAL A 123 -14.31 -9.84 -4.96
CA VAL A 123 -13.26 -9.60 -3.98
C VAL A 123 -12.41 -10.84 -3.80
N LEU A 124 -11.14 -10.65 -3.40
CA LEU A 124 -10.33 -11.73 -2.86
C LEU A 124 -10.80 -12.05 -1.44
N ASP A 125 -10.89 -13.33 -1.12
CA ASP A 125 -11.22 -13.77 0.23
C ASP A 125 -10.10 -13.39 1.20
N GLY A 126 -10.45 -12.72 2.31
CA GLY A 126 -9.46 -12.27 3.30
C GLY A 126 -8.70 -13.43 3.94
N GLY A 127 -9.34 -14.60 4.06
CA GLY A 127 -8.71 -15.83 4.54
C GLY A 127 -7.69 -16.40 3.55
N GLU A 128 -7.99 -16.40 2.25
CA GLU A 128 -7.03 -16.79 1.20
C GLU A 128 -5.81 -15.86 1.20
N VAL A 129 -6.02 -14.54 1.27
CA VAL A 129 -4.92 -13.57 1.31
C VAL A 129 -4.09 -13.73 2.58
N ALA A 130 -4.73 -13.90 3.74
CA ALA A 130 -4.04 -14.11 5.01
C ALA A 130 -3.20 -15.39 5.01
N ARG A 131 -3.68 -16.48 4.39
CA ARG A 131 -2.93 -17.73 4.23
C ARG A 131 -1.68 -17.56 3.39
N ILE A 132 -1.77 -16.84 2.26
CA ILE A 132 -0.61 -16.53 1.41
C ILE A 132 0.43 -15.74 2.21
N PHE A 133 0.02 -14.71 2.95
CA PHE A 133 0.95 -13.95 3.81
C PHE A 133 1.53 -14.77 4.96
N ALA A 134 0.76 -15.69 5.54
CA ALA A 134 1.25 -16.58 6.60
C ALA A 134 2.32 -17.54 6.06
N TRP A 135 2.14 -18.08 4.85
CA TRP A 135 3.12 -18.96 4.19
C TRP A 135 4.43 -18.24 3.85
N MET A 136 4.37 -16.93 3.59
CA MET A 136 5.56 -16.12 3.31
C MET A 136 6.34 -15.71 4.57
N ARG A 137 5.80 -15.92 5.78
CA ARG A 137 6.56 -15.76 7.01
C ARG A 137 7.32 -17.05 7.32
N PRO A 138 8.64 -17.02 7.50
CA PRO A 138 9.36 -18.16 8.03
C PRO A 138 8.79 -18.50 9.41
N THR A 139 8.42 -19.76 9.63
CA THR A 139 8.20 -20.28 10.98
C THR A 139 9.54 -20.37 11.67
N THR A 140 9.83 -19.40 12.53
CA THR A 140 10.80 -19.58 13.63
C THR A 140 10.09 -20.20 14.81
#